data_AF-A0A966J3M1-F1
#
_entry.id   AF-A0A966J3M1-F1
#
_cell.length_a   1.000
_cell.length_b   1.000
_cell.length_c   1.000
_cell.angle_alpha   90.00
_cell.angle_beta   90.00
_cell.angle_gamma   90.00
#
_symmetry.space_group_name_H-M   'P 1'
#
loop_
_entity.id
_entity.type
_entity.pdbx_description
1 polymer ?
#
loop_
_entity_poly.entity_id
_entity_poly.type
_entity_poly.pdbx_seq_one_letter_code
_entity_poly.pdbx_strand_id
1 'polypeptide(L)'
;MSDHAVDTSKRTWLIASTCAGAAGGVAVAVPFVSTFQPSERAKAAGAAVEVDISALKPGEKLTVEWRGKPVWIIKRTPEQLESLKKTEGQLADPKSERNPSDLTPTYARNQGRSIKPEVFVGVGICSHLGCSPYAPKNFNFWYFFGSLALLVLVIQIVTGIFLVMHYKPEATLAFASVEYIMRDVPWGWLIRYMHSTGASAFFIVVYLHMFRGLIYGSYRKPRELVWIFGCAIFLCLMAEAFMGYLLPWGQMSYWGAQVIVNLFAAIPFVGPDLALLIRGDYVVSDATLNRFFSFHVIAVPLVLLGLVVAHIIALHEVGSNNPDGIEIKAHKGPDGKPLDGIPFHPYYSVHDIMGVSVFLMVFSAIVFFAPEFGGYFLEYNNFIPADPLKTPAHIAPVWYFTPFYSMLRAITSEMMYALIACVLAGAFLGVTKAKLTGLIKGGVIGGAVVLVALMLSIDAKFWGVVVMGGAVIILFFLPWLDNCAVKSIRYRPDWHKYLYGIFVINFVILAYLGVQPPSPIGERVSQVGTLFYFGFFLLMPWWSRLGQTKPVPDRVTFAAH
;
A
#
# COMPACT_ATOMS: atom_id res chain seq x y z
N MET A 1 -6.84 -36.97 -52.41
CA MET A 1 -5.57 -36.22 -52.44
C MET A 1 -5.89 -34.83 -52.93
N SER A 2 -6.12 -33.87 -52.04
CA SER A 2 -6.32 -32.45 -52.41
C SER A 2 -5.05 -31.68 -52.06
N ASP A 3 -4.29 -31.35 -53.09
CA ASP A 3 -3.17 -30.39 -53.04
C ASP A 3 -3.72 -29.00 -52.71
N HIS A 4 -3.77 -28.67 -51.41
CA HIS A 4 -3.89 -27.28 -51.00
C HIS A 4 -2.51 -26.63 -51.13
N ALA A 5 -2.32 -25.91 -52.24
CA ALA A 5 -1.14 -25.10 -52.47
C ALA A 5 -0.91 -24.16 -51.27
N VAL A 6 0.23 -24.32 -50.60
CA VAL A 6 0.61 -23.52 -49.44
C VAL A 6 0.74 -22.06 -49.86
N ASP A 7 -0.06 -21.19 -49.26
CA ASP A 7 -0.02 -19.74 -49.48
C ASP A 7 1.33 -19.18 -48.99
N THR A 8 2.24 -18.99 -49.96
CA THR A 8 3.60 -18.51 -49.74
C THR A 8 3.62 -17.07 -49.21
N SER A 9 2.58 -16.27 -49.45
CA SER A 9 2.49 -14.90 -48.93
C SER A 9 2.25 -14.91 -47.42
N LYS A 10 1.34 -15.76 -46.93
CA LYS A 10 1.08 -15.94 -45.49
C LYS A 10 2.28 -16.54 -44.77
N ARG A 11 2.96 -17.51 -45.39
CA ARG A 11 4.18 -18.10 -44.83
C ARG A 11 5.30 -17.07 -44.71
N THR A 12 5.53 -16.25 -45.74
CA THR A 12 6.53 -15.18 -45.71
C THR A 12 6.18 -14.12 -44.68
N TRP A 13 4.91 -13.73 -44.56
CA TRP A 13 4.44 -12.79 -43.54
C TRP A 13 4.64 -13.34 -42.12
N LEU A 14 4.31 -14.61 -41.88
CA LEU A 14 4.53 -15.28 -40.59
C LEU A 14 6.01 -15.38 -40.22
N ILE A 15 6.88 -15.70 -41.19
CA ILE A 15 8.32 -15.75 -40.95
C ILE A 15 8.85 -14.34 -40.67
N ALA A 16 8.46 -13.34 -41.45
CA ALA A 16 8.87 -11.96 -41.25
C ALA A 16 8.38 -11.40 -39.90
N SER A 17 7.13 -11.68 -39.50
CA SER A 17 6.58 -11.26 -38.21
C SER A 17 7.25 -11.98 -37.05
N THR A 18 7.57 -13.26 -37.20
CA THR A 18 8.28 -14.05 -36.18
C THR A 18 9.72 -13.57 -36.02
N CYS A 19 10.43 -13.29 -37.12
CA CYS A 19 11.79 -12.74 -37.09
C CYS A 19 11.81 -11.32 -36.52
N ALA A 20 10.85 -10.46 -36.89
CA ALA A 20 10.72 -9.12 -36.32
C ALA A 20 10.36 -9.17 -34.83
N GLY A 21 9.46 -10.08 -34.43
CA GLY A 21 9.10 -10.33 -33.04
C GLY A 21 10.26 -10.87 -32.21
N ALA A 22 11.07 -11.78 -32.78
CA ALA A 22 12.29 -12.29 -32.14
C ALA A 22 13.36 -11.20 -32.03
N ALA A 23 13.58 -10.40 -33.07
CA ALA A 23 14.52 -9.28 -33.04
C ALA A 23 14.09 -8.19 -32.05
N GLY A 24 12.80 -7.85 -32.00
CA GLY A 24 12.22 -6.96 -30.99
C GLY A 24 12.32 -7.54 -29.58
N GLY A 25 12.06 -8.85 -29.43
CA GLY A 25 12.23 -9.59 -28.19
C GLY A 25 13.68 -9.54 -27.68
N VAL A 26 14.67 -9.75 -28.54
CA VAL A 26 16.10 -9.63 -28.21
C VAL A 26 16.48 -8.16 -27.93
N ALA A 27 15.99 -7.20 -28.71
CA ALA A 27 16.26 -5.78 -28.51
C ALA A 27 15.68 -5.23 -27.19
N VAL A 28 14.63 -5.85 -26.65
CA VAL A 28 14.07 -5.54 -25.33
C VAL A 28 14.74 -6.38 -24.23
N ALA A 29 15.00 -7.66 -24.50
CA ALA A 29 15.60 -8.59 -23.55
C ALA A 29 17.08 -8.25 -23.26
N VAL A 30 17.85 -7.74 -24.21
CA VAL A 30 19.26 -7.41 -24.00
C VAL A 30 19.43 -6.23 -23.02
N PRO A 31 18.73 -5.09 -23.17
CA PRO A 31 18.70 -4.04 -22.15
C PRO A 31 18.16 -4.57 -20.81
N PHE A 32 17.10 -5.36 -20.81
CA PHE A 32 16.54 -5.95 -19.59
C PHE A 32 17.53 -6.88 -18.87
N VAL A 33 18.20 -7.77 -19.60
CA VAL A 33 19.24 -8.66 -19.06
C VAL A 33 20.47 -7.88 -18.62
N SER A 34 20.81 -6.80 -19.31
CA SER A 34 21.88 -5.90 -18.89
C SER A 34 21.57 -5.18 -17.58
N THR A 35 20.28 -5.00 -17.22
CA THR A 35 19.90 -4.50 -15.88
C THR A 35 20.17 -5.50 -14.75
N PHE A 36 20.38 -6.79 -15.07
CA PHE A 36 20.85 -7.79 -14.11
C PHE A 36 22.36 -7.76 -13.89
N GLN A 37 23.11 -6.95 -14.66
CA GLN A 37 24.51 -6.72 -14.34
C GLN A 37 24.62 -5.97 -13.01
N PRO A 38 25.55 -6.36 -12.13
CA PRO A 38 25.74 -5.67 -10.86
C PRO A 38 26.09 -4.20 -11.12
N SER A 39 25.34 -3.30 -10.47
CA SER A 39 25.59 -1.85 -10.54
C SER A 39 27.01 -1.51 -10.10
N GLU A 40 27.53 -0.34 -10.50
CA GLU A 40 28.84 0.13 -10.03
C GLU A 40 28.94 0.17 -8.50
N ARG A 41 27.83 0.42 -7.80
CA ARG A 41 27.73 0.29 -6.34
C ARG A 41 27.85 -1.16 -5.86
N ALA A 42 27.27 -2.13 -6.56
CA ALA A 42 27.40 -3.56 -6.24
C ALA A 42 28.81 -4.09 -6.54
N LYS A 43 29.46 -3.60 -7.60
CA LYS A 43 30.88 -3.86 -7.91
C LYS A 43 31.79 -3.25 -6.84
N ALA A 44 31.57 -1.99 -6.48
CA ALA A 44 32.31 -1.30 -5.40
C ALA A 44 32.09 -1.94 -4.02
N ALA A 45 30.88 -2.45 -3.75
CA ALA A 45 30.60 -3.19 -2.52
C ALA A 45 31.47 -4.44 -2.38
N GLY A 46 31.88 -5.08 -3.48
CA GLY A 46 32.74 -6.26 -3.49
C GLY A 46 34.23 -5.98 -3.21
N ALA A 47 34.64 -4.73 -3.08
CA ALA A 47 36.02 -4.37 -2.74
C ALA A 47 36.40 -4.81 -1.31
N ALA A 48 37.67 -5.14 -1.11
CA ALA A 48 38.20 -5.39 0.22
C ALA A 48 38.17 -4.10 1.05
N VAL A 49 37.83 -4.22 2.34
CA VAL A 49 37.84 -3.11 3.30
C VAL A 49 38.94 -3.37 4.31
N GLU A 50 39.93 -2.48 4.35
CA GLU A 50 41.02 -2.53 5.33
C GLU A 50 40.71 -1.59 6.50
N VAL A 51 40.91 -2.09 7.72
CA VAL A 51 40.56 -1.39 8.95
C VAL A 51 41.68 -1.56 9.95
N ASP A 52 42.21 -0.45 10.47
CA ASP A 52 43.16 -0.49 11.58
C ASP A 52 42.44 -0.76 12.91
N ILE A 53 42.87 -1.81 13.59
CA ILE A 53 42.31 -2.30 14.86
C ILE A 53 43.30 -2.15 16.02
N SER A 54 44.46 -1.51 15.80
CA SER A 54 45.54 -1.35 16.76
C SER A 54 45.09 -0.62 18.04
N ALA A 55 44.22 0.39 17.88
CA ALA A 55 43.69 1.22 18.96
C ALA A 55 42.58 0.55 19.80
N LEU A 56 42.05 -0.61 19.38
CA LEU A 56 40.91 -1.26 20.04
C LEU A 56 41.35 -1.85 21.39
N LYS A 57 40.63 -1.51 22.47
CA LYS A 57 40.90 -2.04 23.83
C LYS A 57 40.15 -3.36 24.10
N PRO A 58 40.62 -4.23 25.01
CA PRO A 58 39.89 -5.43 25.40
C PRO A 58 38.47 -5.09 25.89
N GLY A 59 37.46 -5.80 25.39
CA GLY A 59 36.03 -5.56 25.63
C GLY A 59 35.38 -4.55 24.68
N GLU A 60 36.16 -3.81 23.91
CA GLU A 60 35.66 -2.77 23.00
C GLU A 60 35.25 -3.36 21.64
N LYS A 61 34.19 -2.81 21.05
CA LYS A 61 33.63 -3.21 19.75
C LYS A 61 33.78 -2.09 18.73
N LEU A 62 34.53 -2.36 17.66
CA LEU A 62 34.53 -1.57 16.44
C LEU A 62 33.48 -2.12 15.47
N THR A 63 32.71 -1.25 14.83
CA THR A 63 31.74 -1.64 13.80
C THR A 63 32.13 -0.97 12.50
N VAL A 64 32.38 -1.77 11.47
CA VAL A 64 32.73 -1.31 10.12
C VAL A 64 31.73 -1.84 9.11
N GLU A 65 31.59 -1.20 7.96
CA GLU A 65 30.65 -1.64 6.92
C GLU A 65 31.41 -2.38 5.81
N TRP A 66 30.99 -3.62 5.50
CA TRP A 66 31.50 -4.39 4.36
C TRP A 66 30.30 -4.94 3.59
N ARG A 67 30.22 -4.65 2.29
CA ARG A 67 29.08 -5.04 1.43
C ARG A 67 27.72 -4.58 1.94
N GLY A 68 27.64 -3.41 2.58
CA GLY A 68 26.39 -2.93 3.19
C GLY A 68 25.98 -3.66 4.48
N LYS A 69 26.85 -4.51 5.02
CA LYS A 69 26.64 -5.26 6.26
C LYS A 69 27.59 -4.76 7.35
N PRO A 70 27.15 -4.61 8.60
CA PRO A 70 28.02 -4.33 9.72
C PRO A 70 28.90 -5.56 9.95
N VAL A 71 30.18 -5.32 10.04
CA VAL A 71 31.18 -6.25 10.54
C VAL A 71 31.54 -5.77 11.93
N TRP A 72 31.25 -6.59 12.93
CA TRP A 72 31.64 -6.33 14.31
C TRP A 72 33.02 -6.92 14.54
N ILE A 73 33.95 -6.06 14.92
CA ILE A 73 35.30 -6.41 15.34
C ILE A 73 35.36 -6.17 16.84
N ILE A 74 35.51 -7.23 17.63
CA ILE A 74 35.58 -7.14 19.10
C ILE A 74 36.94 -7.66 19.53
N LYS A 75 37.65 -6.88 20.35
CA LYS A 75 38.84 -7.40 21.04
C LYS A 75 38.38 -8.08 22.32
N ARG A 76 38.51 -9.40 22.40
CA ARG A 76 37.98 -10.19 23.51
C ARG A 76 38.71 -9.86 24.82
N THR A 77 37.99 -9.89 25.94
CA THR A 77 38.61 -9.76 27.26
C THR A 77 39.34 -11.06 27.65
N PRO A 78 40.24 -11.02 28.65
CA PRO A 78 40.89 -12.23 29.17
C PRO A 78 39.90 -13.31 29.61
N GLU A 79 38.78 -12.94 30.24
CA GLU A 79 37.74 -13.86 30.70
C GLU A 79 37.03 -14.54 29.51
N GLN A 80 36.74 -13.76 28.45
CA GLN A 80 36.16 -14.30 27.21
C GLN A 80 37.14 -15.28 26.54
N LEU A 81 38.43 -14.97 26.52
CA LEU A 81 39.47 -15.87 25.99
C LEU A 81 39.59 -17.17 26.79
N GLU A 82 39.46 -17.10 28.11
CA GLU A 82 39.46 -18.29 28.98
C GLU A 82 38.21 -19.14 28.75
N SER A 83 37.05 -18.52 28.55
CA SER A 83 35.80 -19.24 28.22
C SER A 83 35.87 -19.97 26.87
N LEU A 84 36.60 -19.47 25.88
CA LEU A 84 36.79 -20.15 24.60
C LEU A 84 37.54 -21.49 24.72
N LYS A 85 38.41 -21.62 25.74
CA LYS A 85 39.14 -22.87 26.01
C LYS A 85 38.23 -23.95 26.62
N LYS A 86 37.08 -23.56 27.18
CA LYS A 86 36.04 -24.49 27.62
C LYS A 86 35.17 -24.87 26.43
N THR A 87 35.67 -25.72 25.55
CA THR A 87 34.78 -26.48 24.66
C THR A 87 33.91 -27.38 25.53
N GLU A 88 32.62 -27.08 25.63
CA GLU A 88 31.64 -28.09 26.03
C GLU A 88 31.77 -29.25 25.03
N GLY A 89 32.19 -30.42 25.50
CA GLY A 89 32.36 -31.63 24.68
C GLY A 89 31.06 -32.18 24.09
N GLN A 90 30.01 -31.38 23.99
CA GLN A 90 28.65 -31.77 23.58
C GLN A 90 28.30 -31.43 22.13
N LEU A 91 29.13 -30.64 21.43
CA LEU A 91 28.85 -30.22 20.05
C LEU A 91 29.65 -30.97 18.98
N ALA A 92 30.63 -31.79 19.35
CA ALA A 92 31.27 -32.71 18.43
C ALA A 92 30.44 -34.00 18.37
N ASP A 93 30.05 -34.41 17.17
CA ASP A 93 29.48 -35.75 16.95
C ASP A 93 30.45 -36.78 17.56
N PRO A 94 30.05 -37.55 18.59
CA PRO A 94 30.91 -38.51 19.26
C PRO A 94 31.47 -39.59 18.32
N LYS A 95 30.88 -39.76 17.13
CA LYS A 95 31.31 -40.70 16.10
C LYS A 95 32.13 -40.05 14.98
N SER A 96 32.47 -38.76 15.09
CA SER A 96 33.29 -38.10 14.09
C SER A 96 34.75 -38.57 14.20
N GLU A 97 35.22 -39.35 13.23
CA GLU A 97 36.64 -39.74 13.11
C GLU A 97 37.55 -38.57 12.67
N ARG A 98 37.00 -37.35 12.50
CA ARG A 98 37.80 -36.20 12.07
C ARG A 98 38.61 -35.62 13.23
N ASN A 99 39.91 -35.45 12.98
CA ASN A 99 40.83 -34.75 13.87
C ASN A 99 40.27 -33.33 14.18
N PRO A 100 40.33 -32.81 15.42
CA PRO A 100 39.78 -31.48 15.75
C PRO A 100 40.37 -30.33 14.92
N SER A 101 41.58 -30.50 14.39
CA SER A 101 42.23 -29.59 13.43
C SER A 101 41.63 -29.63 12.01
N ASP A 102 40.87 -30.68 11.66
CA ASP A 102 40.23 -30.91 10.36
C ASP A 102 38.74 -30.54 10.32
N LEU A 103 38.20 -29.97 11.41
CA LEU A 103 36.79 -29.54 11.50
C LEU A 103 36.42 -28.45 10.49
N THR A 104 37.41 -27.75 9.91
CA THR A 104 37.19 -26.78 8.83
C THR A 104 37.47 -27.44 7.47
N PRO A 105 36.45 -27.70 6.62
CA PRO A 105 36.62 -28.24 5.28
C PRO A 105 37.63 -27.44 4.47
N THR A 106 38.37 -28.06 3.56
CA THR A 106 39.40 -27.40 2.73
C THR A 106 38.88 -26.16 1.99
N TYR A 107 37.64 -26.19 1.51
CA TYR A 107 36.99 -25.02 0.87
C TYR A 107 36.63 -23.88 1.83
N ALA A 108 36.63 -24.12 3.15
CA ALA A 108 36.36 -23.14 4.20
C ALA A 108 37.64 -22.66 4.91
N ARG A 109 38.83 -23.13 4.49
CA ARG A 109 40.14 -22.65 4.96
C ARG A 109 40.52 -21.39 4.16
N ASN A 110 40.23 -20.21 4.71
CA ASN A 110 40.60 -18.93 4.11
C ASN A 110 41.87 -18.38 4.80
N GLN A 111 42.94 -18.12 4.03
CA GLN A 111 44.21 -17.54 4.53
C GLN A 111 44.02 -16.14 5.16
N GLY A 112 42.94 -15.42 4.82
CA GLY A 112 42.56 -14.12 5.41
C GLY A 112 41.58 -14.19 6.58
N ARG A 113 41.20 -15.39 7.07
CA ARG A 113 40.36 -15.53 8.27
C ARG A 113 41.19 -15.19 9.51
N SER A 114 40.66 -14.36 10.42
CA SER A 114 41.38 -14.01 11.66
C SER A 114 41.79 -15.27 12.43
N ILE A 115 43.10 -15.49 12.52
CA ILE A 115 43.74 -16.62 13.23
C ILE A 115 43.94 -16.27 14.72
N LYS A 116 43.68 -15.01 15.09
CA LYS A 116 43.93 -14.45 16.42
C LYS A 116 42.71 -14.62 17.33
N PRO A 117 42.75 -15.47 18.38
CA PRO A 117 41.62 -15.68 19.30
C PRO A 117 41.24 -14.41 20.06
N GLU A 118 42.14 -13.45 20.21
CA GLU A 118 41.90 -12.15 20.83
C GLU A 118 40.99 -11.23 19.99
N VAL A 119 40.78 -11.51 18.70
CA VAL A 119 39.91 -10.71 17.83
C VAL A 119 38.75 -11.56 17.31
N PHE A 120 37.53 -11.15 17.66
CA PHE A 120 36.31 -11.67 17.02
C PHE A 120 35.96 -10.80 15.82
N VAL A 121 35.72 -11.42 14.68
CA VAL A 121 35.17 -10.76 13.49
C VAL A 121 33.87 -11.45 13.13
N GLY A 122 32.74 -10.75 13.27
CA GLY A 122 31.41 -11.26 12.95
C GLY A 122 30.75 -10.42 11.86
N VAL A 123 30.30 -11.05 10.78
CA VAL A 123 29.48 -10.38 9.76
C VAL A 123 28.02 -10.45 10.20
N GLY A 124 27.42 -9.29 10.48
CA GLY A 124 26.00 -9.19 10.76
C GLY A 124 25.18 -9.46 9.50
N ILE A 125 24.47 -10.59 9.44
CA ILE A 125 23.39 -10.77 8.46
C ILE A 125 22.19 -10.03 9.02
N CYS A 126 22.02 -8.83 8.51
CA CYS A 126 20.90 -8.00 8.88
C CYS A 126 19.63 -8.42 8.14
N SER A 127 18.57 -8.69 8.90
CA SER A 127 17.22 -8.50 8.37
C SER A 127 17.02 -7.00 8.03
N HIS A 128 15.97 -6.67 7.30
CA HIS A 128 15.54 -5.27 7.10
C HIS A 128 15.34 -4.51 8.43
N LEU A 129 15.27 -5.23 9.57
CA LEU A 129 15.23 -4.71 10.94
C LEU A 129 16.62 -4.64 11.63
N GLY A 130 17.65 -5.36 11.14
CA GLY A 130 18.93 -5.56 11.82
C GLY A 130 20.10 -4.68 11.35
N CYS A 131 20.13 -4.26 10.08
CA CYS A 131 21.08 -3.27 9.56
C CYS A 131 20.37 -1.94 9.65
N SER A 132 20.18 -1.50 10.89
CA SER A 132 19.33 -0.39 11.27
C SER A 132 19.44 0.78 10.29
N PRO A 133 18.46 0.98 9.38
CA PRO A 133 18.40 2.23 8.65
C PRO A 133 18.25 3.33 9.69
N TYR A 134 19.05 4.38 9.55
CA TYR A 134 18.92 5.54 10.43
C TYR A 134 17.56 6.18 10.15
N ALA A 135 16.69 6.18 11.15
CA ALA A 135 15.40 6.83 11.12
C ALA A 135 15.50 8.18 11.85
N PRO A 136 14.77 9.22 11.41
CA PRO A 136 14.72 10.49 12.13
C PRO A 136 14.36 10.28 13.59
N LYS A 137 15.07 10.92 14.52
CA LYS A 137 14.86 10.74 15.98
C LYS A 137 13.55 11.29 16.55
N ASN A 138 12.76 12.02 15.76
CA ASN A 138 11.55 12.74 16.20
C ASN A 138 10.24 12.16 15.65
N PHE A 139 10.14 10.84 15.42
CA PHE A 139 8.84 10.25 15.11
C PHE A 139 7.86 10.47 16.26
N ASN A 140 6.60 10.64 15.90
CA ASN A 140 5.50 10.74 16.84
C ASN A 140 4.47 9.66 16.54
N PHE A 141 3.36 9.69 17.28
CA PHE A 141 2.24 8.75 17.18
C PHE A 141 1.84 8.35 15.74
N TRP A 142 1.88 9.28 14.79
CA TRP A 142 1.49 9.02 13.41
C TRP A 142 2.39 8.01 12.67
N TYR A 143 3.55 7.68 13.22
CA TYR A 143 4.50 6.75 12.62
C TYR A 143 4.22 5.28 12.96
N PHE A 144 3.31 4.99 13.91
CA PHE A 144 2.84 3.62 14.18
C PHE A 144 2.07 2.99 13.03
N PHE A 145 1.30 3.79 12.28
CA PHE A 145 0.33 3.25 11.31
C PHE A 145 0.97 2.48 10.15
N GLY A 146 2.27 2.65 9.90
CA GLY A 146 2.99 1.81 8.94
C GLY A 146 3.22 0.39 9.43
N SER A 147 3.72 0.22 10.66
CA SER A 147 3.94 -1.09 11.27
C SER A 147 2.63 -1.77 11.67
N LEU A 148 1.63 -1.00 12.11
CA LEU A 148 0.28 -1.53 12.34
C LEU A 148 -0.36 -2.07 11.06
N ALA A 149 -0.16 -1.42 9.89
CA ALA A 149 -0.69 -1.92 8.63
C ALA A 149 -0.07 -3.28 8.27
N LEU A 150 1.23 -3.45 8.52
CA LEU A 150 1.92 -4.73 8.33
C LEU A 150 1.41 -5.81 9.31
N LEU A 151 1.18 -5.45 10.58
CA LEU A 151 0.60 -6.36 11.57
C LEU A 151 -0.78 -6.85 11.13
N VAL A 152 -1.67 -5.93 10.73
CA VAL A 152 -3.02 -6.30 10.29
C VAL A 152 -2.96 -7.12 9.00
N LEU A 153 -2.08 -6.82 8.06
CA LEU A 153 -1.84 -7.67 6.88
C LEU A 153 -1.51 -9.12 7.28
N VAL A 154 -0.61 -9.31 8.25
CA VAL A 154 -0.27 -10.65 8.75
C VAL A 154 -1.48 -11.31 9.41
N ILE A 155 -2.25 -10.58 10.21
CA ILE A 155 -3.50 -11.09 10.81
C ILE A 155 -4.45 -11.57 9.70
N GLN A 156 -4.67 -10.78 8.65
CA GLN A 156 -5.56 -11.14 7.55
C GLN A 156 -5.09 -12.39 6.80
N ILE A 157 -3.79 -12.48 6.48
CA ILE A 157 -3.23 -13.63 5.77
C ILE A 157 -3.36 -14.90 6.62
N VAL A 158 -2.93 -14.85 7.88
CA VAL A 158 -2.96 -16.03 8.76
C VAL A 158 -4.40 -16.49 8.97
N THR A 159 -5.29 -15.58 9.37
CA THR A 159 -6.71 -15.92 9.59
C THR A 159 -7.38 -16.40 8.30
N GLY A 160 -7.09 -15.78 7.15
CA GLY A 160 -7.61 -16.21 5.84
C GLY A 160 -7.19 -17.62 5.47
N ILE A 161 -5.93 -18.00 5.72
CA ILE A 161 -5.42 -19.37 5.51
C ILE A 161 -6.19 -20.38 6.38
N PHE A 162 -6.50 -20.05 7.64
CA PHE A 162 -7.31 -20.93 8.49
C PHE A 162 -8.76 -21.02 8.00
N LEU A 163 -9.37 -19.91 7.59
CA LEU A 163 -10.75 -19.90 7.11
C LEU A 163 -10.91 -20.73 5.82
N VAL A 164 -9.94 -20.64 4.90
CA VAL A 164 -10.02 -21.39 3.63
C VAL A 164 -9.93 -22.91 3.82
N MET A 165 -9.37 -23.40 4.93
CA MET A 165 -9.35 -24.85 5.25
C MET A 165 -10.76 -25.40 5.54
N HIS A 166 -11.72 -24.54 5.86
CA HIS A 166 -13.07 -24.91 6.28
C HIS A 166 -14.18 -24.34 5.37
N TYR A 167 -13.88 -23.31 4.58
CA TYR A 167 -14.83 -22.65 3.69
C TYR A 167 -15.11 -23.46 2.41
N LYS A 168 -16.35 -23.38 1.89
CA LYS A 168 -16.78 -24.00 0.63
C LYS A 168 -17.19 -22.93 -0.40
N PRO A 169 -16.42 -22.71 -1.49
CA PRO A 169 -16.71 -21.69 -2.50
C PRO A 169 -17.78 -22.15 -3.51
N GLU A 170 -18.97 -22.50 -3.00
CA GLU A 170 -20.14 -22.92 -3.78
C GLU A 170 -21.38 -22.17 -3.27
N ALA A 171 -22.19 -21.60 -4.15
CA ALA A 171 -23.30 -20.71 -3.78
C ALA A 171 -24.33 -21.35 -2.82
N THR A 172 -24.52 -22.67 -2.91
CA THR A 172 -25.43 -23.44 -2.06
C THR A 172 -24.85 -23.73 -0.66
N LEU A 173 -23.52 -23.75 -0.53
CA LEU A 173 -22.81 -24.17 0.69
C LEU A 173 -22.04 -23.03 1.38
N ALA A 174 -21.75 -21.93 0.68
CA ALA A 174 -20.87 -20.87 1.17
C ALA A 174 -21.33 -20.30 2.50
N PHE A 175 -22.59 -19.86 2.58
CA PHE A 175 -23.18 -19.34 3.80
C PHE A 175 -23.16 -20.38 4.95
N ALA A 176 -23.57 -21.62 4.66
CA ALA A 176 -23.59 -22.70 5.64
C ALA A 176 -22.17 -23.06 6.12
N SER A 177 -21.15 -22.99 5.26
CA SER A 177 -19.76 -23.26 5.62
C SER A 177 -19.18 -22.18 6.54
N VAL A 178 -19.62 -20.92 6.40
CA VAL A 178 -19.27 -19.85 7.34
C VAL A 178 -19.94 -20.06 8.70
N GLU A 179 -21.20 -20.49 8.72
CA GLU A 179 -21.88 -20.84 9.98
C GLU A 179 -21.25 -22.08 10.65
N TYR A 180 -20.78 -23.06 9.88
CA TYR A 180 -19.99 -24.19 10.38
C TYR A 180 -18.69 -23.71 11.05
N ILE A 181 -17.96 -22.77 10.43
CA ILE A 181 -16.77 -22.15 11.04
C ILE A 181 -17.13 -21.47 12.37
N MET A 182 -18.27 -20.79 12.44
CA MET A 182 -18.70 -20.11 13.66
C MET A 182 -19.06 -21.06 14.80
N ARG A 183 -19.72 -22.17 14.48
CA ARG A 183 -20.42 -23.00 15.47
C ARG A 183 -19.65 -24.26 15.84
N ASP A 184 -19.00 -24.88 14.87
CA ASP A 184 -18.50 -26.25 15.00
C ASP A 184 -16.96 -26.33 14.96
N VAL A 185 -16.29 -25.39 14.29
CA VAL A 185 -14.82 -25.36 14.28
C VAL A 185 -14.30 -24.80 15.62
N PRO A 186 -13.42 -25.52 16.35
CA PRO A 186 -12.82 -25.00 17.56
C PRO A 186 -12.11 -23.68 17.31
N TRP A 187 -12.49 -22.63 18.05
CA TRP A 187 -12.01 -21.25 17.87
C TRP A 187 -12.32 -20.60 16.51
N GLY A 188 -13.13 -21.23 15.65
CA GLY A 188 -13.45 -20.70 14.33
C GLY A 188 -14.19 -19.37 14.38
N TRP A 189 -15.06 -19.15 15.38
CA TRP A 189 -15.71 -17.85 15.61
C TRP A 189 -14.70 -16.72 15.84
N LEU A 190 -13.63 -16.99 16.61
CA LEU A 190 -12.61 -16.01 16.92
C LEU A 190 -11.82 -15.67 15.65
N ILE A 191 -11.43 -16.68 14.88
CA ILE A 191 -10.70 -16.50 13.62
C ILE A 191 -11.55 -15.71 12.61
N ARG A 192 -12.85 -16.02 12.48
CA ARG A 192 -13.76 -15.25 11.61
C ARG A 192 -13.87 -13.80 12.07
N TYR A 193 -14.04 -13.53 13.37
CA TYR A 193 -14.11 -12.16 13.86
C TYR A 193 -12.79 -11.43 13.75
N MET A 194 -11.65 -12.09 13.94
CA MET A 194 -10.34 -11.49 13.66
C MET A 194 -10.19 -11.13 12.19
N HIS A 195 -10.65 -11.97 11.26
CA HIS A 195 -10.55 -11.68 9.82
C HIS A 195 -11.52 -10.57 9.37
N SER A 196 -12.77 -10.60 9.83
CA SER A 196 -13.78 -9.62 9.45
C SER A 196 -13.59 -8.26 10.11
N THR A 197 -13.43 -8.21 11.43
CA THR A 197 -13.12 -6.94 12.13
C THR A 197 -11.71 -6.46 11.81
N GLY A 198 -10.78 -7.38 11.50
CA GLY A 198 -9.44 -7.08 11.00
C GLY A 198 -9.46 -6.30 9.69
N ALA A 199 -10.39 -6.59 8.78
CA ALA A 199 -10.59 -5.79 7.57
C ALA A 199 -10.95 -4.33 7.90
N SER A 200 -11.88 -4.10 8.83
CA SER A 200 -12.22 -2.75 9.30
C SER A 200 -11.03 -2.07 9.98
N ALA A 201 -10.31 -2.77 10.86
CA ALA A 201 -9.09 -2.25 11.48
C ALA A 201 -8.03 -1.87 10.44
N PHE A 202 -7.91 -2.66 9.35
CA PHE A 202 -6.97 -2.40 8.27
C PHE A 202 -7.27 -1.05 7.60
N PHE A 203 -8.54 -0.78 7.24
CA PHE A 203 -8.92 0.50 6.64
C PHE A 203 -8.77 1.68 7.59
N ILE A 204 -9.07 1.51 8.89
CA ILE A 204 -8.81 2.57 9.90
C ILE A 204 -7.32 2.91 9.90
N VAL A 205 -6.46 1.90 10.01
CA VAL A 205 -5.00 2.06 10.05
C VAL A 205 -4.48 2.70 8.76
N VAL A 206 -4.96 2.26 7.59
CA VAL A 206 -4.52 2.78 6.29
C VAL A 206 -5.01 4.21 6.07
N TYR A 207 -6.25 4.57 6.45
CA TYR A 207 -6.71 5.96 6.39
C TYR A 207 -5.87 6.88 7.28
N LEU A 208 -5.53 6.45 8.50
CA LEU A 208 -4.64 7.20 9.39
C LEU A 208 -3.21 7.28 8.84
N HIS A 209 -2.72 6.22 8.21
CA HIS A 209 -1.42 6.19 7.53
C HIS A 209 -1.37 7.18 6.34
N MET A 210 -2.41 7.20 5.51
CA MET A 210 -2.53 8.12 4.38
C MET A 210 -2.70 9.56 4.85
N PHE A 211 -3.50 9.80 5.89
CA PHE A 211 -3.65 11.12 6.51
C PHE A 211 -2.32 11.64 7.06
N ARG A 212 -1.53 10.77 7.72
CA ARG A 212 -0.14 11.09 8.09
C ARG A 212 0.69 11.53 6.88
N GLY A 213 0.54 10.83 5.76
CA GLY A 213 1.18 11.18 4.49
C GLY A 213 0.81 12.58 4.03
N LEU A 214 -0.49 12.89 4.08
CA LEU A 214 -1.09 14.18 3.73
C LEU A 214 -0.56 15.34 4.58
N ILE A 215 -0.53 15.20 5.91
CA ILE A 215 -0.16 16.29 6.83
C ILE A 215 1.35 16.55 6.88
N TYR A 216 2.20 15.54 6.67
CA TYR A 216 3.67 15.75 6.67
C TYR A 216 4.26 15.92 5.27
N GLY A 217 3.44 15.89 4.22
CA GLY A 217 3.93 15.95 2.84
C GLY A 217 4.83 14.77 2.49
N SER A 218 4.54 13.57 3.02
CA SER A 218 5.39 12.38 2.85
C SER A 218 5.31 11.78 1.44
N TYR A 219 4.41 12.30 0.61
CA TYR A 219 4.27 11.98 -0.81
C TYR A 219 5.12 12.89 -1.72
N ARG A 220 5.67 13.98 -1.18
CA ARG A 220 6.46 14.94 -1.94
C ARG A 220 7.87 14.42 -2.17
N LYS A 221 8.56 15.00 -3.15
CA LYS A 221 9.95 14.68 -3.50
C LYS A 221 10.84 14.50 -2.27
N PRO A 222 11.65 13.43 -2.18
CA PRO A 222 11.88 12.36 -3.17
C PRO A 222 10.99 11.11 -3.02
N ARG A 223 9.81 11.21 -2.39
CA ARG A 223 8.98 10.05 -1.98
C ARG A 223 7.78 9.78 -2.90
N GLU A 224 7.82 10.28 -4.13
CA GLU A 224 6.72 10.12 -5.09
C GLU A 224 6.43 8.64 -5.34
N LEU A 225 7.47 7.82 -5.54
CA LEU A 225 7.33 6.39 -5.80
C LEU A 225 6.77 5.62 -4.60
N VAL A 226 7.17 6.00 -3.38
CA VAL A 226 6.61 5.44 -2.14
C VAL A 226 5.10 5.68 -2.10
N TRP A 227 4.67 6.89 -2.44
CA TRP A 227 3.25 7.25 -2.48
C TRP A 227 2.46 6.51 -3.57
N ILE A 228 3.02 6.37 -4.78
CA ILE A 228 2.39 5.62 -5.87
C ILE A 228 2.19 4.15 -5.49
N PHE A 229 3.21 3.51 -4.92
CA PHE A 229 3.05 2.14 -4.39
C PHE A 229 2.03 2.09 -3.26
N GLY A 230 1.98 3.09 -2.38
CA GLY A 230 0.95 3.19 -1.33
C GLY A 230 -0.47 3.29 -1.91
N CYS A 231 -0.66 4.06 -2.98
CA CYS A 231 -1.96 4.17 -3.65
C CYS A 231 -2.34 2.87 -4.38
N ALA A 232 -1.37 2.17 -4.99
CA ALA A 232 -1.60 0.86 -5.59
C ALA A 232 -1.96 -0.20 -4.53
N ILE A 233 -1.29 -0.19 -3.37
CA ILE A 233 -1.65 -1.02 -2.21
C ILE A 233 -3.06 -0.72 -1.77
N PHE A 234 -3.44 0.55 -1.66
CA PHE A 234 -4.80 0.94 -1.29
C PHE A 234 -5.85 0.39 -2.26
N LEU A 235 -5.62 0.49 -3.58
CA LEU A 235 -6.51 -0.11 -4.58
C LEU A 235 -6.60 -1.64 -4.44
N CYS A 236 -5.48 -2.33 -4.20
CA CYS A 236 -5.48 -3.76 -3.95
C CYS A 236 -6.26 -4.11 -2.67
N LEU A 237 -6.11 -3.34 -1.59
CA LEU A 237 -6.87 -3.54 -0.35
C LEU A 237 -8.37 -3.32 -0.55
N MET A 238 -8.77 -2.32 -1.35
CA MET A 238 -10.18 -2.13 -1.73
C MET A 238 -10.71 -3.34 -2.50
N ALA A 239 -9.93 -3.87 -3.46
CA ALA A 239 -10.31 -5.07 -4.19
C ALA A 239 -10.40 -6.30 -3.26
N GLU A 240 -9.42 -6.51 -2.38
CA GLU A 240 -9.41 -7.60 -1.40
C GLU A 240 -10.65 -7.59 -0.51
N ALA A 241 -10.94 -6.45 0.09
CA ALA A 241 -12.06 -6.35 1.01
C ALA A 241 -13.40 -6.55 0.31
N PHE A 242 -13.56 -6.07 -0.93
CA PHE A 242 -14.75 -6.36 -1.72
C PHE A 242 -14.90 -7.86 -2.03
N MET A 243 -13.85 -8.51 -2.53
CA MET A 243 -13.93 -9.92 -2.90
C MET A 243 -14.11 -10.81 -1.67
N GLY A 244 -13.45 -10.50 -0.55
CA GLY A 244 -13.65 -11.18 0.73
C GLY A 244 -15.06 -10.99 1.30
N TYR A 245 -15.64 -9.79 1.17
CA TYR A 245 -17.01 -9.49 1.60
C TYR A 245 -18.08 -10.24 0.80
N LEU A 246 -17.75 -10.70 -0.40
CA LEU A 246 -18.64 -11.50 -1.23
C LEU A 246 -18.74 -12.97 -0.72
N LEU A 247 -17.69 -13.50 -0.11
CA LEU A 247 -17.57 -14.92 0.22
C LEU A 247 -18.60 -15.46 1.23
N PRO A 248 -19.03 -14.71 2.26
CA PRO A 248 -20.07 -15.20 3.17
C PRO A 248 -21.40 -15.51 2.47
N TRP A 249 -21.64 -14.97 1.27
CA TRP A 249 -22.83 -15.22 0.46
C TRP A 249 -24.15 -14.90 1.18
N GLY A 250 -24.13 -13.85 2.00
CA GLY A 250 -25.33 -13.24 2.57
C GLY A 250 -25.98 -12.22 1.64
N GLN A 251 -27.05 -11.57 2.10
CA GLN A 251 -27.76 -10.57 1.30
C GLN A 251 -26.87 -9.41 0.87
N MET A 252 -26.07 -8.84 1.77
CA MET A 252 -25.20 -7.72 1.42
C MET A 252 -24.06 -8.16 0.50
N SER A 253 -23.54 -9.38 0.68
CA SER A 253 -22.56 -9.99 -0.22
C SER A 253 -23.08 -10.08 -1.66
N TYR A 254 -24.26 -10.69 -1.86
CA TYR A 254 -24.85 -10.89 -3.19
C TYR A 254 -25.21 -9.57 -3.87
N TRP A 255 -25.98 -8.71 -3.20
CA TRP A 255 -26.43 -7.46 -3.79
C TRP A 255 -25.30 -6.44 -3.94
N GLY A 256 -24.33 -6.44 -3.02
CA GLY A 256 -23.10 -5.64 -3.17
C GLY A 256 -22.30 -6.05 -4.40
N ALA A 257 -22.13 -7.36 -4.62
CA ALA A 257 -21.49 -7.89 -5.82
C ALA A 257 -22.25 -7.48 -7.10
N GLN A 258 -23.57 -7.63 -7.10
CA GLN A 258 -24.43 -7.24 -8.21
C GLN A 258 -24.26 -5.75 -8.54
N VAL A 259 -24.27 -4.87 -7.53
CA VAL A 259 -24.08 -3.42 -7.73
C VAL A 259 -22.69 -3.13 -8.29
N ILE A 260 -21.61 -3.63 -7.68
CA ILE A 260 -20.24 -3.32 -8.08
C ILE A 260 -19.95 -3.85 -9.50
N VAL A 261 -20.34 -5.08 -9.82
CA VAL A 261 -20.13 -5.61 -11.19
C VAL A 261 -20.93 -4.78 -12.21
N ASN A 262 -22.14 -4.34 -11.86
CA ASN A 262 -22.95 -3.49 -12.73
C ASN A 262 -22.39 -2.07 -12.91
N LEU A 263 -21.40 -1.63 -12.11
CA LEU A 263 -20.69 -0.37 -12.36
C LEU A 263 -19.85 -0.46 -13.64
N PHE A 264 -19.25 -1.62 -13.92
CA PHE A 264 -18.49 -1.83 -15.17
C PHE A 264 -19.39 -1.84 -16.40
N ALA A 265 -20.65 -2.25 -16.25
CA ALA A 265 -21.64 -2.20 -17.32
C ALA A 265 -21.96 -0.76 -17.77
N ALA A 266 -21.65 0.25 -16.96
CA ALA A 266 -21.87 1.65 -17.31
C ALA A 266 -20.83 2.18 -18.32
N ILE A 267 -19.72 1.47 -18.56
CA ILE A 267 -18.69 1.89 -19.51
C ILE A 267 -19.26 1.81 -20.94
N PRO A 268 -19.25 2.91 -21.73
CA PRO A 268 -19.74 2.88 -23.09
C PRO A 268 -19.02 1.85 -23.96
N PHE A 269 -19.75 1.25 -24.91
CA PHE A 269 -19.28 0.27 -25.89
C PHE A 269 -18.91 -1.11 -25.33
N VAL A 270 -18.03 -1.18 -24.32
CA VAL A 270 -17.47 -2.45 -23.80
C VAL A 270 -18.06 -2.89 -22.47
N GLY A 271 -18.86 -2.04 -21.82
CA GLY A 271 -19.35 -2.26 -20.46
C GLY A 271 -20.14 -3.56 -20.27
N PRO A 272 -21.17 -3.86 -21.09
CA PRO A 272 -21.96 -5.08 -20.95
C PRO A 272 -21.11 -6.36 -21.05
N ASP A 273 -20.22 -6.43 -22.04
CA ASP A 273 -19.32 -7.57 -22.23
C ASP A 273 -18.30 -7.70 -21.10
N LEU A 274 -17.78 -6.57 -20.61
CA LEU A 274 -16.86 -6.55 -19.47
C LEU A 274 -17.56 -7.02 -18.19
N ALA A 275 -18.78 -6.57 -17.93
CA ALA A 275 -19.54 -6.99 -16.75
C ALA A 275 -19.85 -8.50 -16.80
N LEU A 276 -20.24 -9.02 -17.97
CA LEU A 276 -20.45 -10.45 -18.23
C LEU A 276 -19.14 -11.22 -18.00
N LEU A 277 -18.03 -10.74 -18.55
CA LEU A 277 -16.71 -11.33 -18.37
C LEU A 277 -16.27 -11.34 -16.90
N ILE A 278 -16.59 -10.32 -16.11
CA ILE A 278 -16.20 -10.24 -14.69
C ILE A 278 -17.02 -11.23 -13.86
N ARG A 279 -18.35 -11.29 -14.03
CA ARG A 279 -19.20 -12.21 -13.25
C ARG A 279 -19.15 -13.66 -13.73
N GLY A 280 -18.91 -13.91 -15.01
CA GLY A 280 -18.80 -15.24 -15.60
C GLY A 280 -20.13 -15.92 -15.95
N ASP A 281 -21.25 -15.21 -15.86
CA ASP A 281 -22.60 -15.70 -16.14
C ASP A 281 -23.55 -14.50 -16.39
N TYR A 282 -24.80 -14.68 -16.77
CA TYR A 282 -25.71 -13.55 -17.02
C TYR A 282 -26.09 -12.79 -15.73
N VAL A 283 -26.07 -13.48 -14.59
CA VAL A 283 -26.35 -12.93 -13.26
C VAL A 283 -25.19 -13.24 -12.31
N VAL A 284 -25.15 -12.60 -11.14
CA VAL A 284 -24.26 -13.05 -10.07
C VAL A 284 -24.71 -14.45 -9.64
N SER A 285 -23.81 -15.42 -9.78
CA SER A 285 -24.07 -16.84 -9.58
C SER A 285 -22.86 -17.55 -8.96
N ASP A 286 -22.91 -18.88 -8.88
CA ASP A 286 -21.82 -19.73 -8.41
C ASP A 286 -20.49 -19.45 -9.14
N ALA A 287 -20.55 -19.23 -10.46
CA ALA A 287 -19.38 -18.88 -11.26
C ALA A 287 -18.72 -17.57 -10.79
N THR A 288 -19.52 -16.59 -10.35
CA THR A 288 -19.00 -15.34 -9.80
C THR A 288 -18.29 -15.60 -8.48
N LEU A 289 -18.95 -16.32 -7.57
CA LEU A 289 -18.40 -16.65 -6.25
C LEU A 289 -17.05 -17.36 -6.36
N ASN A 290 -16.97 -18.40 -7.18
CA ASN A 290 -15.77 -19.23 -7.31
C ASN A 290 -14.56 -18.43 -7.84
N ARG A 291 -14.79 -17.55 -8.83
CA ARG A 291 -13.73 -16.68 -9.37
C ARG A 291 -13.25 -15.66 -8.36
N PHE A 292 -14.18 -15.02 -7.65
CA PHE A 292 -13.85 -14.02 -6.63
C PHE A 292 -13.13 -14.64 -5.44
N PHE A 293 -13.48 -15.88 -5.07
CA PHE A 293 -12.69 -16.68 -4.13
C PHE A 293 -11.24 -16.87 -4.61
N SER A 294 -11.03 -17.27 -5.88
CA SER A 294 -9.67 -17.42 -6.42
C SER A 294 -8.88 -16.11 -6.40
N PHE A 295 -9.51 -14.98 -6.76
CA PHE A 295 -8.86 -13.68 -6.75
C PHE A 295 -8.51 -13.21 -5.32
N HIS A 296 -9.43 -13.40 -4.36
CA HIS A 296 -9.22 -13.02 -2.96
C HIS A 296 -8.15 -13.85 -2.25
N VAL A 297 -8.05 -15.15 -2.55
CA VAL A 297 -7.14 -16.05 -1.83
C VAL A 297 -5.74 -16.08 -2.46
N ILE A 298 -5.65 -15.95 -3.79
CA ILE A 298 -4.39 -16.19 -4.51
C ILE A 298 -3.91 -14.94 -5.23
N ALA A 299 -4.67 -14.44 -6.21
CA ALA A 299 -4.13 -13.48 -7.16
C ALA A 299 -3.81 -12.13 -6.51
N VAL A 300 -4.76 -11.55 -5.77
CA VAL A 300 -4.60 -10.21 -5.20
C VAL A 300 -3.69 -10.21 -3.96
N PRO A 301 -3.65 -11.24 -3.09
CA PRO A 301 -2.69 -11.24 -1.99
C PRO A 301 -1.24 -11.31 -2.46
N LEU A 302 -0.96 -12.06 -3.55
CA LEU A 302 0.37 -12.11 -4.16
C LEU A 302 0.80 -10.75 -4.71
N VAL A 303 -0.10 -10.04 -5.39
CA VAL A 303 0.15 -8.68 -5.88
C VAL A 303 0.37 -7.73 -4.69
N LEU A 304 -0.47 -7.82 -3.66
CA LEU A 304 -0.39 -6.99 -2.46
C LEU A 304 0.95 -7.18 -1.74
N LEU A 305 1.41 -8.42 -1.55
CA LEU A 305 2.72 -8.72 -0.96
C LEU A 305 3.87 -8.14 -1.79
N GLY A 306 3.83 -8.30 -3.12
CA GLY A 306 4.81 -7.71 -4.02
C GLY A 306 4.86 -6.18 -3.93
N LEU A 307 3.70 -5.52 -3.88
CA LEU A 307 3.59 -4.08 -3.73
C LEU A 307 4.08 -3.60 -2.35
N VAL A 308 3.79 -4.31 -1.27
CA VAL A 308 4.28 -3.97 0.08
C VAL A 308 5.81 -4.06 0.13
N VAL A 309 6.40 -5.10 -0.46
CA VAL A 309 7.86 -5.21 -0.58
C VAL A 309 8.42 -4.04 -1.39
N ALA A 310 7.84 -3.72 -2.55
CA ALA A 310 8.26 -2.58 -3.36
C ALA A 310 8.13 -1.24 -2.62
N HIS A 311 7.07 -1.06 -1.83
CA HIS A 311 6.82 0.11 -1.00
C HIS A 311 7.89 0.29 0.09
N ILE A 312 8.26 -0.79 0.78
CA ILE A 312 9.30 -0.79 1.81
C ILE A 312 10.69 -0.55 1.18
N ILE A 313 10.99 -1.15 0.03
CA ILE A 313 12.25 -0.92 -0.69
C ILE A 313 12.37 0.54 -1.12
N ALA A 314 11.31 1.11 -1.71
CA ALA A 314 11.28 2.52 -2.10
C ALA A 314 11.49 3.44 -0.88
N LEU A 315 10.85 3.11 0.25
CA LEU A 315 11.03 3.84 1.52
C LEU A 315 12.48 3.76 2.02
N HIS A 316 13.14 2.61 1.90
CA HIS A 316 14.51 2.42 2.39
C HIS A 316 15.53 3.21 1.56
N GLU A 317 15.32 3.29 0.24
CA GLU A 317 16.19 4.04 -0.65
C GLU A 317 16.20 5.54 -0.29
N VAL A 318 15.03 6.14 -0.12
CA VAL A 318 14.90 7.59 0.14
C VAL A 318 14.90 7.96 1.63
N GLY A 319 14.55 7.01 2.50
CA GLY A 319 14.43 7.20 3.95
C GLY A 319 13.07 7.79 4.38
N SER A 320 12.68 7.48 5.61
CA SER A 320 11.46 8.02 6.22
C SER A 320 11.47 9.55 6.31
N ASN A 321 10.30 10.14 6.05
CA ASN A 321 10.05 11.53 6.42
C ASN A 321 9.95 11.68 7.95
N ASN A 322 9.88 12.90 8.45
CA ASN A 322 9.60 13.18 9.86
C ASN A 322 8.57 14.31 10.02
N PRO A 323 8.06 14.55 11.23
CA PRO A 323 7.07 15.60 11.46
C PRO A 323 7.49 17.00 11.03
N ASP A 324 8.80 17.28 10.92
CA ASP A 324 9.30 18.58 10.48
C ASP A 324 9.56 18.64 8.97
N GLY A 325 9.53 17.51 8.26
CA GLY A 325 9.74 17.46 6.81
C GLY A 325 11.21 17.60 6.37
N ILE A 326 12.16 17.43 7.30
CA ILE A 326 13.60 17.65 7.07
C ILE A 326 14.29 16.37 6.58
N GLU A 327 15.14 16.47 5.56
CA GLU A 327 15.87 15.31 5.04
C GLU A 327 17.13 15.01 5.86
N ILE A 328 17.05 14.05 6.79
CA ILE A 328 18.18 13.71 7.67
C ILE A 328 19.41 13.18 6.91
N LYS A 329 19.21 12.54 5.75
CA LYS A 329 20.29 11.99 4.91
C LYS A 329 21.13 13.10 4.27
N ALA A 330 20.63 14.35 4.22
CA ALA A 330 21.38 15.49 3.71
C ALA A 330 22.40 16.04 4.72
N HIS A 331 22.18 15.84 6.03
CA HIS A 331 23.03 16.36 7.09
C HIS A 331 23.75 15.21 7.81
N LYS A 332 24.93 14.85 7.30
CA LYS A 332 25.76 13.76 7.83
C LYS A 332 26.93 14.27 8.67
N GLY A 333 27.31 13.49 9.67
CA GLY A 333 28.51 13.73 10.46
C GLY A 333 29.79 13.26 9.76
N PRO A 334 30.95 13.48 10.40
CA PRO A 334 32.25 13.01 9.89
C PRO A 334 32.33 11.48 9.68
N ASP A 335 31.48 10.73 10.40
CA ASP A 335 31.34 9.27 10.31
C ASP A 335 30.38 8.80 9.20
N GLY A 336 29.88 9.72 8.37
CA GLY A 336 28.95 9.43 7.29
C GLY A 336 27.50 9.15 7.73
N LYS A 337 27.20 9.25 9.04
CA LYS A 337 25.87 8.96 9.59
C LYS A 337 25.01 10.22 9.66
N PRO A 338 23.68 10.13 9.45
CA PRO A 338 22.78 11.26 9.65
C PRO A 338 22.84 11.79 11.08
N LEU A 339 23.11 13.08 11.26
CA LEU A 339 23.24 13.70 12.59
C LEU A 339 21.92 13.71 13.38
N ASP A 340 20.79 13.63 12.67
CA ASP A 340 19.44 13.55 13.23
C ASP A 340 18.82 12.15 13.10
N GLY A 341 19.62 11.17 12.72
CA GLY A 341 19.20 9.78 12.65
C GLY A 341 19.57 9.02 13.92
N ILE A 342 18.71 8.09 14.31
CA ILE A 342 19.03 7.01 15.26
C ILE A 342 18.80 5.67 14.59
N PRO A 343 19.52 4.60 15.01
CA PRO A 343 19.21 3.25 14.58
C PRO A 343 17.72 2.93 14.80
N PHE A 344 17.04 2.37 13.80
CA PHE A 344 15.70 1.81 13.96
C PHE A 344 15.61 0.79 15.11
N HIS A 345 16.42 -0.25 15.12
CA HIS A 345 16.55 -1.16 16.27
C HIS A 345 17.65 -0.69 17.23
N PRO A 346 17.41 -0.68 18.56
CA PRO A 346 16.17 -1.13 19.24
C PRO A 346 15.09 -0.04 19.39
N TYR A 347 15.43 1.23 19.19
CA TYR A 347 14.59 2.37 19.57
C TYR A 347 13.17 2.32 18.98
N TYR A 348 13.07 2.25 17.65
CA TYR A 348 11.80 2.19 16.96
C TYR A 348 11.14 0.80 17.01
N SER A 349 11.90 -0.27 17.25
CA SER A 349 11.29 -1.56 17.56
C SER A 349 10.51 -1.51 18.88
N VAL A 350 11.07 -0.91 19.94
CA VAL A 350 10.39 -0.76 21.23
C VAL A 350 9.22 0.21 21.12
N HIS A 351 9.41 1.34 20.44
CA HIS A 351 8.33 2.27 20.08
C HIS A 351 7.17 1.50 19.43
N ASP A 352 7.42 0.79 18.34
CA ASP A 352 6.38 0.10 17.58
C ASP A 352 5.71 -1.01 18.38
N ILE A 353 6.45 -1.73 19.24
CA ILE A 353 5.85 -2.72 20.16
C ILE A 353 4.82 -2.07 21.09
N MET A 354 5.10 -0.86 21.61
CA MET A 354 4.10 -0.13 22.42
C MET A 354 2.84 0.17 21.61
N GLY A 355 2.99 0.66 20.37
CA GLY A 355 1.86 0.91 19.47
C GLY A 355 1.06 -0.37 19.16
N VAL A 356 1.76 -1.48 18.93
CA VAL A 356 1.18 -2.81 18.73
C VAL A 356 0.40 -3.29 19.96
N SER A 357 0.96 -3.14 21.17
CA SER A 357 0.29 -3.56 22.40
C SER A 357 -1.03 -2.82 22.63
N VAL A 358 -1.04 -1.50 22.43
CA VAL A 358 -2.27 -0.69 22.56
C VAL A 358 -3.27 -1.06 21.46
N PHE A 359 -2.81 -1.21 20.21
CA PHE A 359 -3.66 -1.63 19.11
C PHE A 359 -4.31 -2.99 19.38
N LEU A 360 -3.54 -4.00 19.80
CA LEU A 360 -4.06 -5.33 20.09
C LEU A 360 -5.03 -5.33 21.27
N MET A 361 -4.82 -4.50 22.29
CA MET A 361 -5.78 -4.34 23.39
C MET A 361 -7.14 -3.84 22.89
N VAL A 362 -7.16 -2.79 22.07
CA VAL A 362 -8.39 -2.24 21.49
C VAL A 362 -9.02 -3.22 20.49
N PHE A 363 -8.20 -3.80 19.61
CA PHE A 363 -8.64 -4.76 18.61
C PHE A 363 -9.28 -5.99 19.25
N SER A 364 -8.64 -6.57 20.28
CA SER A 364 -9.20 -7.67 21.05
C SER A 364 -10.48 -7.25 21.77
N ALA A 365 -10.54 -6.07 22.39
CA ALA A 365 -11.77 -5.60 23.02
C ALA A 365 -12.94 -5.53 22.03
N ILE A 366 -12.71 -5.06 20.79
CA ILE A 366 -13.75 -5.05 19.75
C ILE A 366 -14.12 -6.49 19.35
N VAL A 367 -13.15 -7.36 19.07
CA VAL A 367 -13.39 -8.75 18.67
C VAL A 367 -14.21 -9.53 19.71
N PHE A 368 -13.91 -9.36 21.00
CA PHE A 368 -14.55 -10.12 22.08
C PHE A 368 -15.88 -9.51 22.55
N PHE A 369 -16.03 -8.19 22.53
CA PHE A 369 -17.18 -7.51 23.16
C PHE A 369 -18.11 -6.81 22.18
N ALA A 370 -17.66 -6.45 20.98
CA ALA A 370 -18.46 -5.71 20.00
C ALA A 370 -18.06 -5.99 18.53
N PRO A 371 -18.01 -7.26 18.07
CA PRO A 371 -17.48 -7.60 16.75
C PRO A 371 -18.30 -7.02 15.59
N GLU A 372 -19.60 -6.80 15.78
CA GLU A 372 -20.47 -6.16 14.78
C GLU A 372 -20.36 -4.63 14.78
N PHE A 373 -19.88 -4.05 15.90
CA PHE A 373 -19.77 -2.62 16.14
C PHE A 373 -21.04 -1.83 15.77
N GLY A 374 -22.20 -2.30 16.19
CA GLY A 374 -23.49 -1.67 15.90
C GLY A 374 -23.93 -1.76 14.44
N GLY A 375 -23.44 -2.76 13.71
CA GLY A 375 -23.75 -2.98 12.29
C GLY A 375 -22.77 -2.31 11.33
N TYR A 376 -21.79 -1.53 11.82
CA TYR A 376 -20.79 -0.89 10.96
C TYR A 376 -19.73 -1.86 10.46
N PHE A 377 -19.30 -2.83 11.29
CA PHE A 377 -18.25 -3.77 10.91
C PHE A 377 -18.83 -5.02 10.24
N LEU A 378 -20.00 -5.46 10.72
CA LEU A 378 -20.76 -6.57 10.17
C LEU A 378 -22.23 -6.19 10.14
N GLU A 379 -22.79 -6.04 8.94
CA GLU A 379 -24.17 -5.63 8.75
C GLU A 379 -25.13 -6.79 9.06
N TYR A 380 -26.20 -6.50 9.79
CA TYR A 380 -27.22 -7.50 10.16
C TYR A 380 -27.74 -8.31 8.96
N ASN A 381 -28.00 -7.63 7.84
CA ASN A 381 -28.52 -8.28 6.64
C ASN A 381 -27.55 -9.32 6.05
N ASN A 382 -26.25 -9.25 6.36
CA ASN A 382 -25.28 -10.24 5.88
C ASN A 382 -25.27 -11.53 6.71
N PHE A 383 -26.06 -11.60 7.78
CA PHE A 383 -26.39 -12.85 8.49
C PHE A 383 -27.68 -13.51 7.94
N ILE A 384 -28.23 -12.98 6.85
CA ILE A 384 -29.34 -13.59 6.11
C ILE A 384 -28.76 -14.17 4.81
N PRO A 385 -29.02 -15.45 4.48
CA PRO A 385 -28.58 -16.04 3.22
C PRO A 385 -29.02 -15.21 2.01
N ALA A 386 -28.20 -15.20 0.95
CA ALA A 386 -28.53 -14.51 -0.28
C ALA A 386 -29.84 -15.03 -0.91
N ASP A 387 -30.73 -14.09 -1.23
CA ASP A 387 -31.94 -14.31 -2.00
C ASP A 387 -31.88 -13.42 -3.26
N PRO A 388 -31.61 -14.01 -4.45
CA PRO A 388 -31.55 -13.29 -5.72
C PRO A 388 -32.86 -12.59 -6.10
N LEU A 389 -33.98 -12.95 -5.49
CA LEU A 389 -35.31 -12.41 -5.79
C LEU A 389 -35.74 -11.33 -4.81
N LYS A 390 -35.02 -11.13 -3.71
CA LYS A 390 -35.38 -10.17 -2.66
C LYS A 390 -34.21 -9.30 -2.25
N THR A 391 -34.23 -8.07 -2.76
CA THR A 391 -33.31 -7.01 -2.35
C THR A 391 -33.72 -6.45 -0.97
N PRO A 392 -32.82 -6.37 0.03
CA PRO A 392 -33.11 -5.68 1.29
C PRO A 392 -33.50 -4.21 1.07
N ALA A 393 -34.39 -3.68 1.92
CA ALA A 393 -34.90 -2.31 1.82
C ALA A 393 -33.78 -1.24 1.92
N HIS A 394 -32.72 -1.55 2.65
CA HIS A 394 -31.54 -0.71 2.76
C HIS A 394 -30.28 -1.53 2.45
N ILE A 395 -29.60 -1.17 1.36
CA ILE A 395 -28.29 -1.69 0.98
C ILE A 395 -27.30 -0.52 0.98
N ALA A 396 -26.27 -0.63 1.81
CA ALA A 396 -25.12 0.24 1.76
C ALA A 396 -23.86 -0.63 1.67
N PRO A 397 -22.78 -0.15 1.03
CA PRO A 397 -21.48 -0.78 1.14
C PRO A 397 -20.95 -0.72 2.57
N VAL A 398 -19.96 -1.57 2.86
CA VAL A 398 -19.11 -1.49 4.06
C VAL A 398 -18.58 -0.08 4.28
N TRP A 399 -18.53 0.35 5.54
CA TRP A 399 -18.29 1.74 5.94
C TRP A 399 -17.01 2.36 5.34
N TYR A 400 -15.96 1.58 5.10
CA TYR A 400 -14.73 2.08 4.53
C TYR A 400 -14.82 2.38 3.03
N PHE A 401 -15.91 2.03 2.33
CA PHE A 401 -16.19 2.42 0.95
C PHE A 401 -17.25 3.52 0.83
N THR A 402 -17.98 3.82 1.90
CA THR A 402 -19.11 4.75 1.85
C THR A 402 -18.77 6.19 1.48
N PRO A 403 -17.57 6.75 1.76
CA PRO A 403 -17.22 8.07 1.23
C PRO A 403 -17.25 8.12 -0.30
N PHE A 404 -16.72 7.08 -0.95
CA PHE A 404 -16.68 6.98 -2.41
C PHE A 404 -18.05 6.67 -2.99
N TYR A 405 -18.82 5.81 -2.32
CA TYR A 405 -20.20 5.52 -2.69
C TYR A 405 -21.10 6.76 -2.61
N SER A 406 -20.93 7.61 -1.59
CA SER A 406 -21.62 8.90 -1.49
C SER A 406 -21.32 9.83 -2.65
N MET A 407 -20.07 9.86 -3.11
CA MET A 407 -19.71 10.63 -4.30
C MET A 407 -20.30 10.05 -5.58
N LEU A 408 -20.39 8.72 -5.70
CA LEU A 408 -21.06 8.06 -6.83
C LEU A 408 -22.53 8.48 -6.94
N ARG A 409 -23.28 8.32 -5.85
CA ARG A 409 -24.72 8.60 -5.80
C ARG A 409 -25.06 10.09 -5.85
N ALA A 410 -24.12 10.96 -5.52
CA ALA A 410 -24.29 12.41 -5.64
C ALA A 410 -24.39 12.86 -7.10
N ILE A 411 -23.93 12.05 -8.06
CA ILE A 411 -23.96 12.37 -9.48
C ILE A 411 -25.33 12.03 -10.06
N THR A 412 -26.24 13.00 -9.93
CA THR A 412 -27.55 13.02 -10.58
C THR A 412 -27.52 13.84 -11.86
N SER A 413 -28.58 13.77 -12.67
CA SER A 413 -28.71 14.59 -13.88
C SER A 413 -28.56 16.09 -13.59
N GLU A 414 -29.01 16.56 -12.42
CA GLU A 414 -28.82 17.96 -12.01
C GLU A 414 -27.35 18.27 -11.69
N MET A 415 -26.70 17.40 -10.92
CA MET A 415 -25.29 17.55 -10.56
C MET A 415 -24.38 17.59 -11.80
N MET A 416 -24.76 16.90 -12.88
CA MET A 416 -24.03 16.94 -14.15
C MET A 416 -23.92 18.36 -14.73
N TYR A 417 -24.95 19.20 -14.59
CA TYR A 417 -24.86 20.59 -15.03
C TYR A 417 -23.85 21.40 -14.20
N ALA A 418 -23.78 21.15 -12.89
CA ALA A 418 -22.77 21.76 -12.04
C ALA A 418 -21.35 21.31 -12.43
N LEU A 419 -21.16 20.02 -12.73
CA LEU A 419 -19.88 19.51 -13.21
C LEU A 419 -19.49 20.08 -14.59
N ILE A 420 -20.45 20.22 -15.51
CA ILE A 420 -20.24 20.89 -16.81
C ILE A 420 -19.79 22.34 -16.59
N ALA A 421 -20.45 23.06 -15.69
CA ALA A 421 -20.06 24.43 -15.34
C ALA A 421 -18.62 24.47 -14.78
N CYS A 422 -18.23 23.51 -13.93
CA CYS A 422 -16.85 23.37 -13.45
C CYS A 422 -15.85 23.11 -14.59
N VAL A 423 -16.17 22.22 -15.54
CA VAL A 423 -15.32 21.95 -16.72
C VAL A 423 -15.14 23.20 -17.57
N LEU A 424 -16.24 23.91 -17.86
CA LEU A 424 -16.21 25.16 -18.63
C LEU A 424 -15.42 26.25 -17.92
N ALA A 425 -15.63 26.42 -16.60
CA ALA A 425 -14.87 27.36 -15.79
C ALA A 425 -13.37 27.02 -15.76
N GLY A 426 -13.03 25.74 -15.59
CA GLY A 426 -11.65 25.26 -15.63
C GLY A 426 -10.97 25.51 -16.98
N ALA A 427 -11.67 25.22 -18.08
CA ALA A 427 -11.18 25.49 -19.44
C ALA A 427 -10.98 26.98 -19.69
N PHE A 428 -11.95 27.81 -19.29
CA PHE A 428 -11.87 29.27 -19.38
C PHE A 428 -10.68 29.81 -18.59
N LEU A 429 -10.49 29.38 -17.34
CA LEU A 429 -9.35 29.79 -16.52
C LEU A 429 -8.03 29.30 -17.11
N GLY A 430 -7.97 28.06 -17.62
CA GLY A 430 -6.79 27.52 -18.29
C GLY A 430 -6.37 28.35 -19.50
N VAL A 431 -7.32 28.73 -20.35
CA VAL A 431 -7.05 29.53 -21.56
C VAL A 431 -6.64 30.96 -21.22
N THR A 432 -7.29 31.58 -20.22
CA THR A 432 -7.11 33.00 -19.89
C THR A 432 -5.95 33.26 -18.95
N LYS A 433 -5.65 32.35 -18.01
CA LYS A 433 -4.65 32.57 -16.95
C LYS A 433 -3.36 31.78 -17.15
N ALA A 434 -3.37 30.67 -17.88
CA ALA A 434 -2.14 29.89 -18.09
C ALA A 434 -1.31 30.44 -19.27
N LYS A 435 0.01 30.45 -19.09
CA LYS A 435 1.00 30.80 -20.12
C LYS A 435 1.19 29.66 -21.11
N LEU A 436 0.13 29.33 -21.86
CA LEU A 436 0.11 28.24 -22.85
C LEU A 436 0.22 28.78 -24.28
N THR A 437 0.78 28.00 -25.20
CA THR A 437 0.83 28.35 -26.63
C THR A 437 -0.56 28.31 -27.25
N GLY A 438 -0.75 29.01 -28.38
CA GLY A 438 -2.06 29.07 -29.07
C GLY A 438 -2.62 27.69 -29.41
N LEU A 439 -1.77 26.76 -29.83
CA LEU A 439 -2.16 25.37 -30.12
C LEU A 439 -2.68 24.63 -28.88
N ILE A 440 -2.00 24.77 -27.73
CA ILE A 440 -2.43 24.13 -26.49
C ILE A 440 -3.74 24.75 -25.99
N LYS A 441 -3.91 26.08 -26.11
CA LYS A 441 -5.17 26.75 -25.77
C LYS A 441 -6.33 26.25 -26.64
N GLY A 442 -6.11 26.11 -27.95
CA GLY A 442 -7.08 25.50 -28.87
C GLY A 442 -7.42 24.07 -28.47
N GLY A 443 -6.42 23.26 -28.11
CA GLY A 443 -6.62 21.90 -27.60
C GLY A 443 -7.43 21.83 -26.30
N VAL A 444 -7.20 22.75 -25.35
CA VAL A 444 -7.97 22.83 -24.10
C VAL A 444 -9.44 23.15 -24.38
N ILE A 445 -9.72 24.11 -25.28
CA ILE A 445 -11.10 24.45 -25.66
C ILE A 445 -11.76 23.27 -26.38
N GLY A 446 -11.10 22.68 -27.38
CA GLY A 446 -11.63 21.54 -28.12
C GLY A 446 -11.90 20.34 -27.20
N GLY A 447 -10.97 20.02 -26.30
CA GLY A 447 -11.14 18.97 -25.29
C GLY A 447 -12.29 19.24 -24.33
N ALA A 448 -12.46 20.49 -23.88
CA ALA A 448 -13.59 20.87 -23.02
C ALA A 448 -14.94 20.75 -23.75
N VAL A 449 -15.02 21.17 -25.01
CA VAL A 449 -16.24 21.02 -25.84
C VAL A 449 -16.60 19.54 -26.02
N VAL A 450 -15.62 18.69 -26.35
CA VAL A 450 -15.83 17.24 -26.48
C VAL A 450 -16.27 16.64 -25.15
N LEU A 451 -15.61 17.00 -24.04
CA LEU A 451 -15.98 16.49 -22.71
C LEU A 451 -17.40 16.91 -22.33
N VAL A 452 -17.79 18.16 -22.56
CA VAL A 452 -19.15 18.64 -22.30
C VAL A 452 -20.17 17.92 -23.18
N ALA A 453 -19.87 17.70 -24.47
CA ALA A 453 -20.73 16.92 -25.34
C ALA A 453 -20.92 15.49 -24.83
N LEU A 454 -19.86 14.83 -24.35
CA LEU A 454 -19.94 13.52 -23.72
C LEU A 454 -20.73 13.55 -22.41
N MET A 455 -20.56 14.58 -21.59
CA MET A 455 -21.30 14.76 -20.33
C MET A 455 -22.80 14.99 -20.55
N LEU A 456 -23.19 15.57 -21.68
CA LEU A 456 -24.59 15.74 -22.08
C LEU A 456 -25.18 14.51 -22.78
N SER A 457 -24.34 13.68 -23.40
CA SER A 457 -24.78 12.55 -24.22
C SER A 457 -24.79 11.21 -23.48
N ILE A 458 -23.97 11.07 -22.43
CA ILE A 458 -23.83 9.83 -21.65
C ILE A 458 -24.56 9.99 -20.31
N ASP A 459 -25.27 8.94 -19.90
CA ASP A 459 -26.05 8.90 -18.67
C ASP A 459 -25.23 9.22 -17.41
N ALA A 460 -25.87 9.89 -16.44
CA ALA A 460 -25.26 10.27 -15.16
C ALA A 460 -24.70 9.07 -14.38
N LYS A 461 -25.26 7.87 -14.56
CA LYS A 461 -24.76 6.62 -13.97
C LYS A 461 -23.29 6.36 -14.32
N PHE A 462 -22.89 6.58 -15.57
CA PHE A 462 -21.49 6.43 -15.98
C PHE A 462 -20.60 7.46 -15.28
N TRP A 463 -21.04 8.72 -15.23
CA TRP A 463 -20.28 9.78 -14.58
C TRP A 463 -20.17 9.60 -13.06
N GLY A 464 -21.17 9.00 -12.41
CA GLY A 464 -21.07 8.54 -11.03
C GLY A 464 -19.93 7.53 -10.82
N VAL A 465 -19.76 6.57 -11.74
CA VAL A 465 -18.64 5.62 -11.71
C VAL A 465 -17.30 6.34 -11.94
N VAL A 466 -17.25 7.26 -12.90
CA VAL A 466 -16.06 8.08 -13.16
C VAL A 466 -15.67 8.91 -11.95
N VAL A 467 -16.64 9.52 -11.26
CA VAL A 467 -16.41 10.33 -10.06
C VAL A 467 -15.95 9.45 -8.90
N MET A 468 -16.57 8.28 -8.67
CA MET A 468 -16.15 7.35 -7.64
C MET A 468 -14.69 6.88 -7.85
N GLY A 469 -14.38 6.41 -9.06
CA GLY A 469 -13.02 5.99 -9.41
C GLY A 469 -12.03 7.15 -9.38
N GLY A 470 -12.43 8.29 -9.92
CA GLY A 470 -11.64 9.53 -9.91
C GLY A 470 -11.29 10.00 -8.51
N ALA A 471 -12.18 9.80 -7.52
CA ALA A 471 -11.94 10.18 -6.14
C ALA A 471 -10.82 9.36 -5.48
N VAL A 472 -10.61 8.12 -5.93
CA VAL A 472 -9.47 7.30 -5.50
C VAL A 472 -8.23 7.62 -6.34
N ILE A 473 -8.37 7.71 -7.66
CA ILE A 473 -7.28 7.93 -8.60
C ILE A 473 -6.61 9.31 -8.42
N ILE A 474 -7.35 10.34 -8.00
CA ILE A 474 -6.79 11.67 -7.76
C ILE A 474 -5.66 11.67 -6.71
N LEU A 475 -5.68 10.70 -5.79
CA LEU A 475 -4.63 10.53 -4.78
C LEU A 475 -3.27 10.22 -5.42
N PHE A 476 -3.23 9.49 -6.54
CA PHE A 476 -1.96 9.22 -7.24
C PHE A 476 -1.27 10.51 -7.66
N PHE A 477 -2.03 11.56 -8.00
CA PHE A 477 -1.51 12.82 -8.51
C PHE A 477 -1.04 13.78 -7.43
N LEU A 478 -1.26 13.46 -6.15
CA LEU A 478 -0.94 14.31 -5.01
C LEU A 478 0.50 14.88 -5.02
N PRO A 479 1.57 14.12 -5.38
CA PRO A 479 2.93 14.66 -5.49
C PRO A 479 3.09 15.83 -6.45
N TRP A 480 2.22 15.94 -7.46
CA TRP A 480 2.25 16.98 -8.48
C TRP A 480 1.19 18.06 -8.27
N LEU A 481 0.21 17.81 -7.39
CA LEU A 481 -0.82 18.79 -7.03
C LEU A 481 -0.36 19.75 -5.93
N ASP A 482 0.47 19.28 -4.98
CA ASP A 482 0.96 20.12 -3.88
C ASP A 482 2.23 20.91 -4.23
N ASN A 483 2.04 22.21 -4.48
CA ASN A 483 3.09 23.14 -4.86
C ASN A 483 3.55 24.05 -3.72
N CYS A 484 3.21 23.76 -2.46
CA CYS A 484 3.71 24.53 -1.32
C CYS A 484 5.26 24.52 -1.27
N ALA A 485 5.92 25.57 -0.78
CA ALA A 485 7.38 25.54 -0.61
C ALA A 485 7.83 24.57 0.51
N VAL A 486 6.95 24.33 1.48
CA VAL A 486 7.21 23.52 2.68
C VAL A 486 6.50 22.17 2.59
N LYS A 487 7.12 21.10 3.10
CA LYS A 487 6.49 19.77 3.18
C LYS A 487 5.48 19.66 4.32
N SER A 488 5.95 19.80 5.56
CA SER A 488 5.12 19.59 6.76
C SER A 488 4.11 20.71 6.99
N ILE A 489 2.88 20.33 7.35
CA ILE A 489 1.81 21.26 7.75
C ILE A 489 2.18 22.11 8.96
N ARG A 490 3.19 21.70 9.76
CA ARG A 490 3.67 22.47 10.92
C ARG A 490 4.15 23.87 10.55
N TYR A 491 4.76 24.02 9.38
CA TYR A 491 5.33 25.28 8.91
C TYR A 491 4.55 25.90 7.74
N ARG A 492 3.38 25.33 7.41
CA ARG A 492 2.43 25.95 6.48
C ARG A 492 1.61 27.04 7.19
N PRO A 493 0.99 27.96 6.43
CA PRO A 493 0.02 28.90 6.97
C PRO A 493 -1.06 28.19 7.79
N ASP A 494 -1.48 28.77 8.92
CA ASP A 494 -2.39 28.07 9.84
C ASP A 494 -3.76 27.78 9.21
N TRP A 495 -4.19 28.55 8.21
CA TRP A 495 -5.42 28.27 7.47
C TRP A 495 -5.38 26.95 6.68
N HIS A 496 -4.19 26.43 6.33
CA HIS A 496 -4.06 25.09 5.74
C HIS A 496 -4.52 24.03 6.74
N LYS A 497 -4.24 24.19 8.04
CA LYS A 497 -4.70 23.24 9.08
C LYS A 497 -6.22 23.21 9.16
N TYR A 498 -6.87 24.37 9.09
CA TYR A 498 -8.33 24.44 9.04
C TYR A 498 -8.89 23.80 7.77
N LEU A 499 -8.27 24.04 6.61
CA LEU A 499 -8.71 23.42 5.36
C LEU A 499 -8.60 21.88 5.40
N TYR A 500 -7.50 21.34 5.93
CA TYR A 500 -7.34 19.89 6.13
C TYR A 500 -8.35 19.36 7.15
N GLY A 501 -8.64 20.10 8.23
CA GLY A 501 -9.67 19.75 9.19
C GLY A 501 -11.06 19.67 8.55
N ILE A 502 -11.43 20.66 7.73
CA ILE A 502 -12.68 20.67 6.96
C ILE A 502 -12.71 19.50 5.97
N PHE A 503 -11.58 19.17 5.33
CA PHE A 503 -11.48 18.00 4.45
C PHE A 503 -11.75 16.68 5.17
N VAL A 504 -11.19 16.48 6.36
CA VAL A 504 -11.47 15.30 7.17
C VAL A 504 -12.95 15.26 7.58
N ILE A 505 -13.51 16.38 8.05
CA ILE A 505 -14.94 16.47 8.41
C ILE A 505 -15.82 16.13 7.20
N ASN A 506 -15.53 16.70 6.03
CA ASN A 506 -16.25 16.41 4.79
C ASN A 506 -16.17 14.93 4.41
N PHE A 507 -14.98 14.32 4.52
CA PHE A 507 -14.80 12.89 4.24
C PHE A 507 -15.62 12.01 5.20
N VAL A 508 -15.69 12.37 6.48
CA VAL A 508 -16.51 11.66 7.48
C VAL A 508 -18.00 11.87 7.25
N ILE A 509 -18.44 13.07 6.86
CA ILE A 509 -19.84 13.34 6.49
C ILE A 509 -20.23 12.48 5.27
N LEU A 510 -19.39 12.43 4.23
CA LEU A 510 -19.61 11.57 3.07
C LEU A 510 -19.63 10.09 3.49
N ALA A 511 -18.76 9.67 4.40
CA ALA A 511 -18.77 8.31 4.96
C ALA A 511 -20.12 7.99 5.61
N TYR A 512 -20.58 8.89 6.49
CA TYR A 512 -21.83 8.72 7.22
C TYR A 512 -23.04 8.68 6.27
N LEU A 513 -23.15 9.64 5.35
CA LEU A 513 -24.26 9.70 4.39
C LEU A 513 -24.30 8.50 3.43
N GLY A 514 -23.16 7.85 3.21
CA GLY A 514 -23.11 6.66 2.36
C GLY A 514 -23.64 5.40 3.05
N VAL A 515 -23.71 5.41 4.38
CA VAL A 515 -24.40 4.39 5.19
C VAL A 515 -25.90 4.71 5.32
N GLN A 516 -26.34 5.93 5.01
CA GLN A 516 -27.74 6.32 5.17
C GLN A 516 -28.57 6.09 3.90
N PRO A 517 -29.88 5.84 4.06
CA PRO A 517 -30.81 5.85 2.94
C PRO A 517 -30.79 7.19 2.19
N PRO A 518 -31.09 7.20 0.87
CA PRO A 518 -31.26 8.45 0.13
C PRO A 518 -32.28 9.37 0.78
N SER A 519 -31.90 10.63 0.94
CA SER A 519 -32.80 11.70 1.39
C SER A 519 -32.51 12.99 0.61
N PRO A 520 -33.50 13.87 0.40
CA PRO A 520 -33.30 15.12 -0.34
C PRO A 520 -32.17 15.99 0.25
N ILE A 521 -32.08 16.08 1.58
CA ILE A 521 -31.03 16.86 2.25
C ILE A 521 -29.68 16.15 2.13
N GLY A 522 -29.63 14.84 2.37
CA GLY A 522 -28.39 14.05 2.27
C GLY A 522 -27.80 14.11 0.86
N GLU A 523 -28.64 14.11 -0.18
CA GLU A 523 -28.20 14.28 -1.57
C GLU A 523 -27.49 15.62 -1.78
N ARG A 524 -28.09 16.73 -1.35
CA ARG A 524 -27.48 18.07 -1.48
C ARG A 524 -26.17 18.19 -0.73
N VAL A 525 -26.12 17.67 0.49
CA VAL A 525 -24.89 17.65 1.29
C VAL A 525 -23.81 16.80 0.61
N SER A 526 -24.17 15.66 0.03
CA SER A 526 -23.23 14.80 -0.69
C SER A 526 -22.72 15.44 -1.98
N GLN A 527 -23.57 16.18 -2.71
CA GLN A 527 -23.19 16.96 -3.90
C GLN A 527 -22.17 18.05 -3.54
N VAL A 528 -22.48 18.88 -2.55
CA VAL A 528 -21.55 19.93 -2.07
C VAL A 528 -20.26 19.31 -1.56
N GLY A 529 -20.35 18.23 -0.79
CA GLY A 529 -19.19 17.51 -0.27
C GLY A 529 -18.33 16.88 -1.35
N THR A 530 -18.93 16.42 -2.45
CA THR A 530 -18.22 15.90 -3.62
C THR A 530 -17.45 17.02 -4.33
N LEU A 531 -18.10 18.17 -4.57
CA LEU A 531 -17.43 19.34 -5.15
C LEU A 531 -16.28 19.82 -4.27
N PHE A 532 -16.47 19.83 -2.95
CA PHE A 532 -15.41 20.18 -2.00
C PHE A 532 -14.26 19.16 -2.02
N TYR A 533 -14.55 17.86 -2.04
CA TYR A 533 -13.52 16.80 -2.10
C TYR A 533 -12.62 16.98 -3.33
N PHE A 534 -13.22 17.09 -4.52
CA PHE A 534 -12.44 17.31 -5.74
C PHE A 534 -11.79 18.70 -5.76
N GLY A 535 -12.47 19.73 -5.29
CA GLY A 535 -11.94 21.08 -5.17
C GLY A 535 -10.69 21.13 -4.28
N PHE A 536 -10.65 20.38 -3.18
CA PHE A 536 -9.49 20.29 -2.31
C PHE A 536 -8.25 19.84 -3.08
N PHE A 537 -8.34 18.79 -3.90
CA PHE A 537 -7.20 18.28 -4.68
C PHE A 537 -6.94 19.08 -5.95
N LEU A 538 -7.96 19.33 -6.76
CA LEU A 538 -7.82 20.00 -8.06
C LEU A 538 -7.37 21.44 -7.91
N LEU A 539 -7.76 22.14 -6.84
CA LEU A 539 -7.31 23.51 -6.58
C LEU A 539 -6.01 23.56 -5.77
N MET A 540 -5.49 22.42 -5.29
CA MET A 540 -4.25 22.32 -4.52
C MET A 540 -3.05 22.99 -5.19
N PRO A 541 -2.87 22.92 -6.52
CA PRO A 541 -1.78 23.64 -7.19
C PRO A 541 -1.77 25.13 -6.91
N TRP A 542 -2.93 25.75 -6.63
CA TRP A 542 -3.05 27.17 -6.32
C TRP A 542 -3.06 27.41 -4.81
N TRP A 543 -4.01 26.81 -4.09
CA TRP A 543 -4.23 27.16 -2.69
C TRP A 543 -3.03 26.76 -1.79
N SER A 544 -2.29 25.70 -2.13
CA SER A 544 -1.11 25.27 -1.37
C SER A 544 0.03 26.28 -1.37
N ARG A 545 0.06 27.22 -2.33
CA ARG A 545 1.05 28.30 -2.45
C ARG A 545 0.64 29.58 -1.73
N LEU A 546 -0.62 29.70 -1.30
CA LEU A 546 -1.14 30.93 -0.71
C LEU A 546 -0.81 31.01 0.78
N GLY A 547 -0.41 32.21 1.23
CA GLY A 547 -0.06 32.51 2.61
C GLY A 547 1.44 32.43 2.90
N GLN A 548 1.84 32.99 4.04
CA GLN A 548 3.25 33.02 4.47
C GLN A 548 3.62 31.74 5.23
N THR A 549 4.64 31.03 4.75
CA THR A 549 5.21 29.87 5.43
C THR A 549 6.08 30.28 6.59
N LYS A 550 6.08 29.49 7.66
CA LYS A 550 7.00 29.64 8.80
C LYS A 550 8.39 29.10 8.40
N PRO A 551 9.48 29.60 8.99
CA PRO A 551 10.81 29.06 8.74
C PRO A 551 10.87 27.59 9.19
N VAL A 552 11.39 26.72 8.31
CA VAL A 552 11.65 25.32 8.62
C VAL A 552 13.01 25.25 9.31
N PRO A 553 13.14 24.57 10.47
CA PRO A 553 14.44 24.39 11.12
C PRO A 553 15.44 23.64 10.22
N ASP A 554 16.74 23.92 10.38
CA ASP A 554 17.80 23.23 9.63
C ASP A 554 18.00 21.77 10.09
N ARG A 555 17.67 21.49 11.35
CA ARG A 555 17.82 20.21 12.04
C ARG A 555 16.48 19.79 12.64
N VAL A 556 16.26 18.49 12.83
CA VAL A 556 14.99 18.01 13.39
C VAL A 556 14.75 18.55 14.80
N THR A 557 13.53 19.01 15.06
CA THR A 557 13.11 19.45 16.39
C THR A 557 12.87 18.21 17.23
N PHE A 558 13.67 18.04 18.27
CA PHE A 558 13.62 16.88 19.15
C PHE A 558 13.84 17.32 20.59
N ALA A 559 12.93 16.91 21.47
CA ALA A 559 13.14 16.92 22.90
C ALA A 559 13.28 15.45 23.34
N ALA A 560 14.37 15.14 24.03
CA ALA A 560 14.52 13.82 24.64
C ALA A 560 13.39 13.64 25.67
N HIS A 561 12.73 12.48 25.61
CA HIS A 561 11.70 12.10 26.56
C HIS A 561 12.26 11.84 27.95
#